data_AF-F6EX08-F1
#
_entry.id   AF-F6EX08-F1
#
_cell.length_a   1.000
_cell.length_b   1.000
_cell.length_c   1.000
_cell.angle_alpha   90.00
_cell.angle_beta   90.00
_cell.angle_gamma   90.00
#
_symmetry.space_group_name_H-M   'P 1'
#
loop_
_entity.id
_entity.type
_entity.pdbx_description
1 polymer ?
#
loop_
_entity_poly.entity_id
_entity_poly.type
_entity_poly.pdbx_seq_one_letter_code
_entity_poly.pdbx_strand_id
1 'polypeptide(L)'
;MSKYSQIGKYGLMTALLLLPSWPAMAQKVEAPGGYAPLSAPCSVQTDGTCRPLSADAPLPVAPPQERLVLVSGNEAAAARTVLGGRYILSQSCGAYGSLILRYRGADGATMLPLVTKGASDATTGTSVYLGNAAVVDAAISGTTGCNAILSKVP
;
A
#
# COMPACT_ATOMS: atom_id res chain seq x y z
N MET A 1 -37.86 56.52 -3.11
CA MET A 1 -39.25 56.10 -2.81
C MET A 1 -39.36 54.60 -3.03
N SER A 2 -39.99 53.89 -2.07
CA SER A 2 -40.46 52.49 -2.06
C SER A 2 -39.44 51.36 -2.25
N LYS A 3 -39.05 50.54 -1.26
CA LYS A 3 -39.74 49.65 -0.27
C LYS A 3 -40.17 48.27 -0.82
N TYR A 4 -39.90 47.25 0.03
CA TYR A 4 -40.44 45.87 0.14
C TYR A 4 -39.78 44.78 -0.74
N SER A 5 -39.61 43.51 -0.34
CA SER A 5 -39.87 42.71 0.89
C SER A 5 -39.48 41.24 0.59
N GLN A 6 -39.49 40.39 1.62
CA GLN A 6 -39.44 38.91 1.68
C GLN A 6 -38.02 38.30 1.78
N ILE A 7 -37.56 37.70 2.88
CA ILE A 7 -38.08 36.71 3.87
C ILE A 7 -38.43 35.34 3.26
N GLY A 8 -37.61 34.34 3.60
CA GLY A 8 -37.80 32.89 3.40
C GLY A 8 -36.48 32.18 3.74
N LYS A 9 -36.14 31.78 4.98
CA LYS A 9 -36.73 30.81 5.92
C LYS A 9 -36.74 29.35 5.37
N TYR A 10 -35.90 28.52 6.02
CA TYR A 10 -35.84 27.05 6.10
C TYR A 10 -35.04 26.29 5.02
N GLY A 11 -34.15 25.39 5.48
CA GLY A 11 -33.47 24.44 4.61
C GLY A 11 -32.37 23.59 5.25
N LEU A 12 -32.72 22.83 6.28
CA LEU A 12 -32.06 21.58 6.73
C LEU A 12 -30.59 21.60 7.18
N MET A 13 -30.42 21.43 8.49
CA MET A 13 -29.28 20.76 9.11
C MET A 13 -29.04 19.40 8.45
N THR A 14 -27.82 19.15 7.98
CA THR A 14 -27.34 17.79 7.73
C THR A 14 -26.28 17.50 8.78
N ALA A 15 -26.72 16.94 9.92
CA ALA A 15 -25.85 16.45 10.97
C ALA A 15 -25.15 15.17 10.48
N LEU A 16 -23.87 15.29 10.14
CA LEU A 16 -22.99 14.18 9.81
C LEU A 16 -22.69 13.42 11.10
N LEU A 17 -23.44 12.33 11.32
CA LEU A 17 -23.29 11.43 12.46
C LEU A 17 -21.89 10.80 12.46
N LEU A 18 -21.08 11.22 13.44
CA LEU A 18 -19.90 10.51 13.91
C LEU A 18 -20.33 9.15 14.49
N LEU A 19 -20.12 8.07 13.74
CA LEU A 19 -20.24 6.71 14.24
C LEU A 19 -18.83 6.19 14.60
N PRO A 20 -18.60 5.71 15.83
CA PRO A 20 -17.37 5.03 16.20
C PRO A 20 -17.32 3.65 15.52
N SER A 21 -16.23 3.38 14.80
CA SER A 21 -15.91 2.06 14.26
C SER A 21 -15.58 1.10 15.40
N TRP A 22 -16.55 0.30 15.83
CA TRP A 22 -16.28 -0.81 16.75
C TRP A 22 -15.42 -1.89 16.07
N PRO A 23 -14.44 -2.49 16.79
CA PRO A 23 -13.69 -3.61 16.26
C PRO A 23 -14.64 -4.80 16.08
N ALA A 24 -14.69 -5.36 14.87
CA ALA A 24 -15.36 -6.62 14.60
C ALA A 24 -14.63 -7.73 15.36
N MET A 25 -15.18 -8.15 16.50
CA MET A 25 -14.73 -9.34 17.22
C MET A 25 -15.01 -10.57 16.35
N ALA A 26 -14.00 -11.43 16.18
CA ALA A 26 -14.12 -12.70 15.48
C ALA A 26 -15.26 -13.53 16.10
N GLN A 27 -16.31 -13.79 15.32
CA GLN A 27 -17.44 -14.60 15.77
C GLN A 27 -17.03 -16.08 15.73
N LYS A 28 -17.21 -16.77 16.86
CA LYS A 28 -17.02 -18.22 16.98
C LYS A 28 -18.00 -18.91 16.02
N VAL A 29 -17.47 -19.60 15.00
CA VAL A 29 -18.26 -20.46 14.10
C VAL A 29 -18.32 -21.85 14.72
N GLU A 30 -19.51 -22.26 15.17
CA GLU A 30 -19.76 -23.61 15.69
C GLU A 30 -20.94 -24.19 14.92
N ALA A 31 -20.80 -25.40 14.37
CA ALA A 31 -21.91 -26.05 13.69
C ALA A 31 -22.93 -26.54 14.73
N PRO A 32 -24.22 -26.20 14.59
CA PRO A 32 -25.28 -26.81 15.37
C PRO A 32 -25.27 -28.34 15.18
N GLY A 33 -25.43 -29.09 16.26
CA GLY A 33 -25.39 -30.56 16.22
C GLY A 33 -26.42 -31.12 15.22
N GLY A 34 -25.97 -32.05 14.37
CA GLY A 34 -26.81 -32.74 13.36
C GLY A 34 -26.47 -32.44 11.90
N TYR A 35 -25.60 -31.47 11.62
CA TYR A 35 -25.03 -31.26 10.29
C TYR A 35 -23.70 -32.04 10.16
N ALA A 36 -23.35 -32.46 8.94
CA ALA A 36 -22.18 -33.28 8.60
C ALA A 36 -20.92 -32.90 9.42
N PRO A 37 -20.06 -33.87 9.82
CA PRO A 37 -18.89 -33.55 10.62
C PRO A 37 -18.13 -32.41 9.95
N LEU A 38 -17.93 -31.31 10.69
CA LEU A 38 -16.99 -30.26 10.34
C LEU A 38 -15.63 -30.95 10.23
N SER A 39 -15.31 -31.46 9.04
CA SER A 39 -13.96 -31.86 8.70
C SER A 39 -13.21 -30.55 8.72
N ALA A 40 -12.54 -30.25 9.84
CA ALA A 40 -11.83 -28.99 10.01
C ALA A 40 -10.96 -28.80 8.76
N PRO A 41 -11.11 -27.68 8.04
CA PRO A 41 -10.26 -27.43 6.88
C PRO A 41 -8.81 -27.60 7.32
N CYS A 42 -8.05 -28.41 6.59
CA CYS A 42 -6.66 -28.71 6.93
C CYS A 42 -5.73 -28.03 5.92
N SER A 43 -4.60 -27.50 6.39
CA SER A 43 -3.55 -26.97 5.53
C SER A 43 -2.50 -28.05 5.29
N VAL A 44 -2.13 -28.24 4.03
CA VAL A 44 -1.01 -29.10 3.65
C VAL A 44 0.27 -28.41 4.11
N GLN A 45 1.00 -29.08 4.98
CA GLN A 45 2.29 -28.65 5.52
C GLN A 45 3.40 -28.94 4.51
N THR A 46 4.60 -28.38 4.73
CA THR A 46 5.77 -28.62 3.87
C THR A 46 6.22 -30.09 3.84
N ASP A 47 5.82 -30.88 4.83
CA ASP A 47 6.05 -32.33 4.91
C ASP A 47 4.95 -33.18 4.21
N GLY A 48 3.97 -32.52 3.57
CA GLY A 48 2.86 -33.17 2.88
C GLY A 48 1.72 -33.63 3.79
N THR A 49 1.81 -33.42 5.11
CA THR A 49 0.74 -33.78 6.05
C THR A 49 -0.36 -32.72 6.06
N CYS A 50 -1.62 -33.15 6.19
CA CYS A 50 -2.75 -32.22 6.35
C CYS A 50 -3.01 -31.99 7.84
N ARG A 51 -2.66 -30.80 8.35
CA ARG A 51 -2.94 -30.43 9.75
C ARG A 51 -4.24 -29.63 9.84
N PRO A 52 -5.17 -29.98 10.75
CA PRO A 52 -6.38 -29.21 10.94
C PRO A 52 -6.02 -27.78 11.35
N LEU A 53 -6.69 -26.80 10.74
CA LEU A 53 -6.49 -25.40 11.10
C LEU A 53 -6.94 -25.18 12.55
N SER A 54 -6.03 -24.69 13.37
CA SER A 54 -6.28 -24.36 14.77
C SER A 54 -5.58 -23.05 15.12
N ALA A 55 -5.82 -22.51 16.32
CA ALA A 55 -5.06 -21.36 16.81
C ALA A 55 -3.55 -21.62 16.85
N ASP A 56 -3.16 -22.88 17.09
CA ASP A 56 -1.76 -23.34 17.13
C ASP A 56 -1.19 -23.70 15.74
N ALA A 57 -2.05 -23.85 14.73
CA ALA A 57 -1.70 -24.12 13.34
C ALA A 57 -2.53 -23.23 12.40
N PRO A 58 -2.33 -21.91 12.43
CA PRO A 58 -3.06 -20.98 11.58
C PRO A 58 -2.72 -21.21 10.11
N LEU A 59 -3.57 -20.68 9.22
CA LEU A 59 -3.28 -20.67 7.79
C LEU A 59 -1.93 -19.97 7.53
N PRO A 60 -1.07 -20.52 6.66
CA PRO A 60 0.09 -19.79 6.17
C PRO A 60 -0.38 -18.51 5.49
N VAL A 61 -0.13 -17.35 6.10
CA VAL A 61 -0.42 -16.06 5.49
C VAL A 61 0.79 -15.65 4.66
N ALA A 62 0.58 -15.41 3.37
CA ALA A 62 1.62 -14.84 2.53
C ALA A 62 2.04 -13.48 3.13
N PRO A 63 3.34 -13.13 3.12
CA PRO A 63 3.78 -11.83 3.58
C PRO A 63 3.11 -10.73 2.73
N PRO A 64 2.84 -9.56 3.32
CA PRO A 64 2.22 -8.45 2.61
C PRO A 64 3.00 -8.12 1.33
N GLN A 65 2.30 -8.14 0.20
CA GLN A 65 2.80 -7.65 -1.07
C GLN A 65 2.53 -6.15 -1.14
N GLU A 66 3.57 -5.35 -1.37
CA GLU A 66 3.44 -3.90 -1.49
C GLU A 66 3.99 -3.46 -2.85
N ARG A 67 3.21 -2.67 -3.59
CA ARG A 67 3.62 -2.12 -4.89
C ARG A 67 3.26 -0.64 -4.93
N LEU A 68 4.27 0.21 -5.09
CA LEU A 68 4.15 1.66 -5.07
C LEU A 68 4.51 2.24 -6.44
N VAL A 69 3.56 2.87 -7.12
CA VAL A 69 3.83 3.68 -8.34
C VAL A 69 4.50 4.99 -7.95
N LEU A 70 5.81 5.10 -8.14
CA LEU A 70 6.58 6.29 -7.77
C LEU A 70 6.52 7.38 -8.85
N VAL A 71 6.44 6.98 -10.11
CA VAL A 71 6.32 7.88 -11.27
C VAL A 71 5.36 7.25 -12.27
N SER A 72 4.45 8.04 -12.82
CA SER A 72 3.53 7.62 -13.89
C SER A 72 3.47 8.70 -14.96
N GLY A 73 3.74 8.36 -16.21
CA GLY A 73 3.63 9.30 -17.32
C GLY A 73 4.43 10.59 -17.12
N ASN A 74 5.64 10.50 -16.57
CA ASN A 74 6.49 11.65 -16.26
C ASN A 74 6.01 12.57 -15.14
N GLU A 75 5.12 12.08 -14.26
CA GLU A 75 4.67 12.77 -13.06
C GLU A 75 5.09 11.98 -11.81
N ALA A 76 5.73 12.65 -10.85
CA ALA A 76 6.14 12.04 -9.59
C ALA A 76 4.94 11.92 -8.63
N ALA A 77 4.77 10.75 -8.03
CA ALA A 77 3.75 10.52 -7.01
C ALA A 77 4.13 11.17 -5.68
N ALA A 78 3.12 11.42 -4.83
CA ALA A 78 3.34 11.86 -3.46
C ALA A 78 4.15 10.83 -2.65
N ALA A 79 4.88 11.31 -1.65
CA ALA A 79 5.67 10.47 -0.75
C ALA A 79 4.78 9.48 0.02
N ARG A 80 5.25 8.25 0.18
CA ARG A 80 4.53 7.17 0.85
C ARG A 80 5.39 6.42 1.84
N THR A 81 4.76 5.96 2.90
CA THR A 81 5.36 5.10 3.92
C THR A 81 5.35 3.65 3.44
N VAL A 82 6.48 2.96 3.55
CA VAL A 82 6.62 1.55 3.18
C VAL A 82 6.61 0.62 4.40
N LEU A 83 6.31 -0.65 4.17
CA LEU A 83 6.30 -1.71 5.20
C LEU A 83 7.71 -2.16 5.62
N GLY A 84 8.75 -1.74 4.91
CA GLY A 84 10.14 -2.14 5.14
C GLY A 84 10.50 -3.52 4.57
N GLY A 85 11.80 -3.82 4.56
CA GLY A 85 12.36 -5.01 3.95
C GLY A 85 13.00 -4.74 2.59
N ARG A 86 13.06 -5.78 1.74
CA ARG A 86 13.68 -5.70 0.41
C ARG A 86 12.65 -5.28 -0.64
N TYR A 87 13.00 -4.33 -1.48
CA TYR A 87 12.20 -3.87 -2.61
C TYR A 87 13.00 -3.91 -3.91
N ILE A 88 12.29 -3.95 -5.04
CA ILE A 88 12.82 -3.79 -6.39
C ILE A 88 12.26 -2.49 -6.97
N LEU A 89 13.14 -1.54 -7.26
CA LEU A 89 12.81 -0.39 -8.09
C LEU A 89 12.89 -0.80 -9.55
N SER A 90 11.80 -0.68 -10.30
CA SER A 90 11.77 -0.92 -11.75
C SER A 90 11.29 0.33 -12.46
N GLN A 91 11.98 0.74 -13.52
CA GLN A 91 11.60 1.92 -14.28
C GLN A 91 11.89 1.81 -15.78
N SER A 92 11.11 2.57 -16.53
CA SER A 92 11.19 2.69 -17.99
C SER A 92 10.80 4.11 -18.41
N CYS A 93 11.69 4.80 -19.12
CA CYS A 93 11.44 6.09 -19.74
C CYS A 93 11.71 6.00 -21.26
N GLY A 94 11.03 6.84 -22.04
CA GLY A 94 11.25 6.97 -23.48
C GLY A 94 12.54 7.72 -23.83
N ALA A 95 12.87 8.75 -23.04
CA ALA A 95 14.19 9.40 -23.04
C ALA A 95 14.67 9.60 -21.60
N TYR A 96 15.98 9.55 -21.41
CA TYR A 96 16.60 9.62 -20.08
C TYR A 96 17.22 10.97 -19.77
N GLY A 97 16.85 11.49 -18.61
CA GLY A 97 17.66 12.38 -17.79
C GLY A 97 18.06 11.65 -16.52
N SER A 98 17.36 11.93 -15.42
CA SER A 98 17.58 11.30 -14.12
C SER A 98 16.27 10.93 -13.43
N LEU A 99 16.24 9.73 -12.85
CA LEU A 99 15.23 9.29 -11.88
C LEU A 99 15.92 8.94 -10.57
N ILE A 100 15.49 9.56 -9.48
CA ILE A 100 16.10 9.42 -8.16
C ILE A 100 15.04 8.88 -7.20
N LEU A 101 15.23 7.66 -6.70
CA LEU A 101 14.51 7.18 -5.52
C LEU A 101 15.09 7.87 -4.29
N ARG A 102 14.23 8.46 -3.47
CA ARG A 102 14.64 9.14 -2.24
C ARG A 102 13.92 8.57 -1.03
N TYR A 103 14.52 8.77 0.13
CA TYR A 103 13.94 8.43 1.43
C TYR A 103 13.99 9.63 2.36
N ARG A 104 13.06 9.70 3.32
CA ARG A 104 13.04 10.75 4.33
C ARG A 104 14.13 10.51 5.36
N GLY A 105 14.98 11.50 5.57
CA GLY A 105 16.07 11.47 6.54
C GLY A 105 15.57 11.46 7.99
N ALA A 106 16.52 11.33 8.92
CA ALA A 106 16.23 11.28 10.35
C ALA A 106 15.62 12.58 10.91
N ASP A 107 15.74 13.69 10.19
CA ASP A 107 15.13 14.98 10.52
C ASP A 107 13.60 14.99 10.28
N GLY A 108 13.04 13.97 9.63
CA GLY A 108 11.63 13.88 9.32
C GLY A 108 11.17 14.86 8.23
N ALA A 109 12.07 15.56 7.56
CA ALA A 109 11.73 16.62 6.60
C ALA A 109 12.46 16.47 5.26
N THR A 110 13.76 16.19 5.30
CA THR A 110 14.60 16.18 4.10
C THR A 110 14.47 14.86 3.37
N MET A 111 14.24 14.91 2.05
CA MET A 111 14.32 13.73 1.18
C MET A 111 15.75 13.57 0.67
N LEU A 112 16.40 12.48 1.06
CA LEU A 112 17.77 12.14 0.70
C LEU A 112 17.80 11.12 -0.45
N PRO A 113 18.73 11.23 -1.40
CA PRO A 113 18.85 10.28 -2.50
C PRO A 113 19.27 8.90 -1.99
N LEU A 114 18.62 7.85 -2.50
CA LEU A 114 18.96 6.45 -2.23
C LEU A 114 19.53 5.78 -3.47
N VAL A 115 18.86 5.93 -4.61
CA VAL A 115 19.28 5.36 -5.90
C VAL A 115 19.02 6.38 -6.99
N THR A 116 20.00 6.58 -7.88
CA THR A 116 19.86 7.41 -9.07
C THR A 116 19.98 6.55 -10.33
N LYS A 117 19.09 6.76 -11.29
CA LYS A 117 18.97 6.02 -12.54
C LYS A 117 19.10 6.98 -13.71
N GLY A 118 19.99 6.67 -14.65
CA GLY A 118 20.17 7.41 -15.91
C GLY A 118 19.85 6.60 -17.17
N ALA A 119 19.31 5.38 -17.02
CA ALA A 119 18.94 4.49 -18.12
C ALA A 119 17.85 3.50 -17.69
N SER A 120 17.13 2.90 -18.65
CA SER A 120 16.06 1.91 -18.42
C SER A 120 16.57 0.65 -17.73
N ASP A 121 15.69 0.06 -16.91
CA ASP A 121 15.92 -1.29 -16.42
C ASP A 121 15.71 -2.28 -17.58
N ALA A 122 16.71 -3.12 -17.83
CA ALA A 122 16.65 -4.09 -18.92
C ALA A 122 15.95 -5.40 -18.51
N THR A 123 15.90 -5.75 -17.21
CA THR A 123 15.30 -7.03 -16.79
C THR A 123 14.79 -7.05 -15.35
N THR A 124 15.63 -6.74 -14.35
CA THR A 124 15.34 -7.11 -12.95
C THR A 124 15.20 -5.92 -12.00
N GLY A 125 15.18 -4.69 -12.53
CA GLY A 125 15.15 -3.50 -11.69
C GLY A 125 16.42 -3.35 -10.83
N THR A 126 16.31 -2.63 -9.73
CA THR A 126 17.38 -2.39 -8.76
C THR A 126 16.88 -2.72 -7.35
N SER A 127 17.56 -3.64 -6.67
CA SER A 127 17.23 -4.03 -5.30
C SER A 127 17.63 -2.95 -4.30
N VAL A 128 16.73 -2.62 -3.37
CA VAL A 128 16.97 -1.69 -2.27
C VAL A 128 16.43 -2.27 -0.97
N TYR A 129 17.07 -1.95 0.15
CA TYR A 129 16.59 -2.30 1.48
C TYR A 129 16.08 -1.04 2.15
N LEU A 130 14.87 -1.10 2.70
CA LEU A 130 14.20 -0.01 3.38
C LEU A 130 13.87 -0.42 4.81
N GLY A 131 14.06 0.52 5.75
CA GLY A 131 13.60 0.35 7.12
C GLY A 131 12.07 0.27 7.18
N ASN A 132 11.55 -0.33 8.26
CA ASN A 132 10.12 -0.29 8.55
C ASN A 132 9.66 1.17 8.69
N ALA A 133 8.49 1.47 8.12
CA ALA A 133 7.91 2.82 8.08
C ALA A 133 8.80 3.90 7.43
N ALA A 134 9.74 3.51 6.55
CA ALA A 134 10.48 4.48 5.77
C ALA A 134 9.54 5.24 4.82
N VAL A 135 9.70 6.56 4.72
CA VAL A 135 8.93 7.39 3.78
C VAL A 135 9.76 7.59 2.52
N VAL A 136 9.23 7.21 1.36
CA VAL A 136 9.94 7.27 0.08
C VAL A 136 9.14 8.02 -0.98
N ASP A 137 9.85 8.64 -1.92
CA ASP A 137 9.30 9.21 -3.13
C ASP A 137 10.28 9.05 -4.30
N ALA A 138 9.92 9.59 -5.47
CA ALA A 138 10.86 9.74 -6.57
C ALA A 138 10.95 11.19 -7.02
N ALA A 139 12.16 11.63 -7.38
CA ALA A 139 12.39 12.85 -8.13
C ALA A 139 12.79 12.50 -9.56
N ILE A 140 12.23 13.20 -10.54
CA ILE A 140 12.54 13.02 -11.96
C ILE A 140 12.99 14.35 -12.57
N SER A 141 13.94 14.30 -13.49
CA SER A 141 14.43 15.47 -14.21
C SER A 141 14.93 15.08 -15.59
N GLY A 142 14.54 15.82 -16.63
CA GLY A 142 15.00 15.59 -18.00
C GLY A 142 14.60 14.25 -18.61
N THR A 143 13.74 13.47 -17.96
CA THR A 143 13.16 12.24 -18.52
C THR A 143 11.94 12.55 -19.38
N THR A 144 11.54 11.65 -20.26
CA THR A 144 10.24 11.69 -20.96
C THR A 144 9.54 10.34 -20.93
N GLY A 145 8.21 10.34 -20.85
CA GLY A 145 7.40 9.11 -20.82
C GLY A 145 7.79 8.13 -19.70
N CYS A 146 8.31 8.62 -18.58
CA CYS A 146 8.87 7.78 -17.54
C CYS A 146 7.81 7.19 -16.63
N ASN A 147 7.99 5.92 -16.29
CA ASN A 147 7.22 5.18 -15.30
C ASN A 147 8.18 4.48 -14.36
N ALA A 148 7.88 4.51 -13.06
CA ALA A 148 8.70 3.86 -12.05
C ALA A 148 7.84 3.28 -10.93
N ILE A 149 8.21 2.08 -10.50
CA ILE A 149 7.49 1.30 -9.51
C ILE A 149 8.48 0.73 -8.51
N LEU A 150 8.10 0.73 -7.23
CA LEU A 150 8.81 0.07 -6.16
C LEU A 150 7.97 -1.10 -5.66
N SER A 151 8.49 -2.32 -5.76
CA SER A 151 7.76 -3.55 -5.41
C SER A 151 8.47 -4.29 -4.28
N LYS A 152 7.76 -4.63 -3.21
CA LYS A 152 8.30 -5.42 -2.10
C LYS A 152 8.55 -6.85 -2.55
N VAL A 153 9.71 -7.38 -2.18
CA VAL A 153 10.01 -8.80 -2.33
C VAL A 153 9.46 -9.53 -1.10
N PRO A 154 8.71 -10.63 -1.28
CA PRO A 154 8.26 -11.47 -0.17
C PRO A 154 9.41 -11.99 0.68
#